data_AF-A0A258JXY0-F1
#
_entry.id   AF-A0A258JXY0-F1
#
_cell.length_a   1.000
_cell.length_b   1.000
_cell.length_c   1.000
_cell.angle_alpha   90.00
_cell.angle_beta   90.00
_cell.angle_gamma   90.00
#
_symmetry.space_group_name_H-M   'P 1'
#
loop_
_entity.id
_entity.type
_entity.pdbx_description
1 polymer ?
#
loop_
_entity_poly.entity_id
_entity_poly.type
_entity_poly.pdbx_seq_one_letter_code
_entity_poly.pdbx_strand_id
1 'polypeptide(L)'
;MMAEVTEEGVREALARIRTPEGVALSVSPALAGIVVTNNKVYLSINVDAAQVRAWEGVRIAAEETVKALPGVASALVALTAERKSPAARPAAAPAPHGGGGGGKAIEVPGVGAIIAVASGKGGVGKSTLAINLALGLRDLGLKVGLLDADIYGPSVPRLSGVHGKPEVVEGRTMLPLENFGLQLMSIGFMVDEDTPMIWRGPMVMSALTQMLREVKWGPLDILVVDMPPGTGDAQLTMAQQVNLAGAVIVSTPQDL
;
A
#
# COMPACT_ATOMS: atom_id res chain seq x y z
N MET A 1 17.76 -12.16 26.74
CA MET A 1 17.63 -10.89 26.00
C MET A 1 17.66 -11.22 24.53
N MET A 2 16.53 -11.04 23.82
CA MET A 2 16.54 -11.11 22.36
C MET A 2 17.19 -9.83 21.83
N ALA A 3 18.12 -9.95 20.89
CA ALA A 3 18.76 -8.79 20.28
C ALA A 3 17.70 -7.95 19.56
N GLU A 4 17.73 -6.64 19.78
CA GLU A 4 16.86 -5.68 19.11
C GLU A 4 17.30 -5.55 17.65
N VAL A 5 16.36 -5.66 16.72
CA VAL A 5 16.67 -5.55 15.29
C VAL A 5 16.93 -4.09 14.95
N THR A 6 18.04 -3.81 14.28
CA THR A 6 18.43 -2.45 13.86
C THR A 6 18.43 -2.30 12.33
N GLU A 7 18.29 -1.08 11.83
CA GLU A 7 18.39 -0.80 10.40
C GLU A 7 19.77 -1.22 9.85
N GLU A 8 20.84 -0.92 10.59
CA GLU A 8 22.21 -1.32 10.24
C GLU A 8 22.34 -2.84 10.13
N GLY A 9 21.79 -3.60 11.10
CA GLY A 9 21.83 -5.06 11.07
C GLY A 9 21.08 -5.65 9.87
N VAL A 10 19.92 -5.06 9.51
CA VAL A 10 19.20 -5.42 8.28
C VAL A 10 20.03 -5.08 7.05
N ARG A 11 20.63 -3.89 6.99
CA ARG A 11 21.45 -3.45 5.86
C ARG A 11 22.68 -4.34 5.66
N GLU A 12 23.33 -4.78 6.74
CA GLU A 12 24.44 -5.74 6.69
C GLU A 12 23.99 -7.10 6.15
N ALA A 13 22.81 -7.58 6.55
CA ALA A 13 22.26 -8.83 6.05
C ALA A 13 22.00 -8.77 4.53
N LEU A 14 21.42 -7.65 4.07
CA LEU A 14 21.17 -7.39 2.65
C LEU A 14 22.44 -7.25 1.82
N ALA A 15 23.61 -7.01 2.43
CA ALA A 15 24.89 -6.96 1.71
C ALA A 15 25.29 -8.31 1.09
N ARG A 16 24.69 -9.41 1.56
CA ARG A 16 24.90 -10.77 1.03
C ARG A 16 24.09 -11.05 -0.22
N ILE A 17 23.01 -10.30 -0.44
CA ILE A 17 22.15 -10.44 -1.62
C ILE A 17 22.77 -9.69 -2.80
N ARG A 18 22.82 -10.35 -3.96
CA ARG A 18 23.32 -9.76 -5.21
C ARG A 18 22.15 -9.33 -6.08
N THR A 19 22.20 -8.13 -6.62
CA THR A 19 21.25 -7.64 -7.64
C THR A 19 21.52 -8.35 -8.98
N PRO A 20 20.62 -8.27 -9.98
CA PRO A 20 20.85 -8.85 -11.30
C PRO A 20 22.10 -8.27 -11.99
N GLU A 21 22.52 -7.06 -11.60
CA GLU A 21 23.73 -6.38 -12.07
C GLU A 21 24.99 -6.77 -11.27
N GLY A 22 24.88 -7.69 -10.30
CA GLY A 22 26.01 -8.22 -9.53
C GLY A 22 26.46 -7.36 -8.35
N VAL A 23 25.77 -6.25 -8.07
CA VAL A 23 26.07 -5.35 -6.93
C VAL A 23 25.37 -5.87 -5.67
N ALA A 24 25.88 -5.54 -4.48
CA ALA A 24 25.20 -5.86 -3.24
C ALA A 24 23.92 -5.02 -3.06
N LEU A 25 22.81 -5.62 -2.63
CA LEU A 25 21.54 -4.91 -2.48
C LEU A 25 21.63 -3.75 -1.48
N SER A 26 22.43 -3.88 -0.43
CA SER A 26 22.61 -2.88 0.63
C SER A 26 23.14 -1.52 0.16
N VAL A 27 23.86 -1.50 -0.97
CA VAL A 27 24.45 -0.30 -1.60
C VAL A 27 23.82 0.01 -2.97
N SER A 28 22.84 -0.79 -3.39
CA SER A 28 22.16 -0.59 -4.65
C SER A 28 21.29 0.67 -4.60
N PRO A 29 21.30 1.52 -5.63
CA PRO A 29 20.37 2.65 -5.71
C PRO A 29 18.91 2.20 -5.81
N ALA A 30 18.66 0.93 -6.14
CA ALA A 30 17.33 0.34 -6.13
C ALA A 30 16.78 0.17 -4.70
N LEU A 31 17.62 0.12 -3.66
CA LEU A 31 17.15 0.04 -2.29
C LEU A 31 16.64 1.42 -1.83
N ALA A 32 15.33 1.64 -1.93
CA ALA A 32 14.69 2.93 -1.68
C ALA A 32 14.51 3.24 -0.18
N GLY A 33 14.44 2.22 0.68
CA GLY A 33 14.34 2.41 2.12
C GLY A 33 14.26 1.11 2.92
N ILE A 34 14.79 1.16 4.14
CA ILE A 34 14.63 0.16 5.19
C ILE A 34 13.96 0.86 6.36
N VAL A 35 12.99 0.20 6.98
CA VAL A 35 12.43 0.64 8.25
C VAL A 35 12.31 -0.56 9.18
N VAL A 36 12.75 -0.39 10.42
CA VAL A 36 12.65 -1.39 11.49
C VAL A 36 11.79 -0.84 12.62
N THR A 37 10.83 -1.63 13.10
CA THR A 37 9.83 -1.21 14.08
C THR A 37 9.25 -2.43 14.79
N ASN A 38 9.36 -2.51 16.12
CA ASN A 38 8.91 -3.65 16.94
C ASN A 38 9.35 -5.00 16.35
N ASN A 39 10.62 -5.11 15.98
CA ASN A 39 11.17 -6.30 15.33
C ASN A 39 10.52 -6.66 13.97
N LYS A 40 9.72 -5.78 13.37
CA LYS A 40 9.20 -5.91 12.01
C LYS A 40 10.07 -5.08 11.08
N VAL A 41 10.33 -5.59 9.89
CA VAL A 41 11.16 -4.93 8.88
C VAL A 41 10.36 -4.69 7.62
N TYR A 42 10.36 -3.44 7.15
CA TYR A 42 9.75 -3.03 5.89
C TYR A 42 10.86 -2.57 4.94
N LEU A 43 10.89 -3.15 3.75
CA LEU A 43 11.91 -2.91 2.73
C LEU A 43 11.25 -2.48 1.42
N SER A 44 11.72 -1.39 0.81
CA SER A 44 11.27 -0.97 -0.53
C SER A 44 12.43 -1.08 -1.52
N ILE A 45 12.18 -1.77 -2.64
CA ILE A 45 13.09 -1.89 -3.77
C ILE A 45 12.42 -1.25 -4.99
N ASN A 46 13.03 -0.22 -5.57
CA ASN A 46 12.53 0.51 -6.73
C ASN A 46 13.40 0.18 -7.95
N VAL A 47 12.79 -0.36 -9.00
CA VAL A 47 13.48 -0.79 -10.22
C VAL A 47 12.77 -0.26 -11.46
N ASP A 48 13.40 -0.31 -12.62
CA ASP A 48 12.71 -0.03 -13.88
C ASP A 48 11.63 -1.09 -14.15
N ALA A 49 10.49 -0.68 -14.74
CA ALA A 49 9.40 -1.57 -15.10
C ALA A 49 9.83 -2.78 -15.96
N ALA A 50 10.84 -2.61 -16.82
CA ALA A 50 11.40 -3.68 -17.63
C ALA A 50 12.17 -4.73 -16.81
N GLN A 51 12.63 -4.36 -15.61
CA GLN A 51 13.49 -5.20 -14.77
C GLN A 51 12.75 -5.92 -13.64
N VAL A 52 11.47 -5.60 -13.37
CA VAL A 52 10.67 -6.18 -12.26
C VAL A 52 10.76 -7.71 -12.21
N ARG A 53 10.64 -8.41 -13.36
CA ARG A 53 10.73 -9.88 -13.40
C ARG A 53 12.10 -10.42 -13.00
N ALA A 54 13.18 -9.72 -13.36
CA ALA A 54 14.53 -10.11 -13.00
C ALA A 54 14.83 -9.85 -11.52
N TRP A 55 14.14 -8.88 -10.92
CA TRP A 55 14.31 -8.48 -9.52
C TRP A 55 13.42 -9.25 -8.53
N GLU A 56 12.46 -10.03 -9.01
CA GLU A 56 11.60 -10.85 -8.14
C GLU A 56 12.43 -11.84 -7.29
N GLY A 57 13.46 -12.46 -7.87
CA GLY A 57 14.36 -13.35 -7.13
C GLY A 57 15.14 -12.62 -6.02
N VAL A 58 15.52 -11.37 -6.27
CA VAL A 58 16.22 -10.53 -5.30
C VAL A 58 15.29 -10.11 -4.17
N ARG A 59 14.02 -9.78 -4.50
CA ARG A 59 12.97 -9.47 -3.52
C ARG A 59 12.75 -10.64 -2.57
N ILE A 60 12.54 -11.85 -3.10
CA ILE A 60 12.33 -13.07 -2.31
C ILE A 60 13.55 -13.35 -1.42
N ALA A 61 14.75 -13.32 -1.99
CA ALA A 61 15.98 -13.57 -1.24
C ALA A 61 16.20 -12.54 -0.11
N ALA A 62 15.88 -11.26 -0.36
CA ALA A 62 15.93 -10.22 0.65
C ALA A 62 14.91 -10.49 1.77
N GLU A 63 13.67 -10.84 1.42
CA GLU A 63 12.61 -11.15 2.40
C GLU A 63 12.99 -12.32 3.29
N GLU A 64 13.44 -13.43 2.71
CA GLU A 64 13.90 -14.61 3.45
C GLU A 64 15.10 -14.30 4.34
N THR A 65 16.08 -13.56 3.81
CA THR A 65 17.29 -13.18 4.57
C THR A 65 16.94 -12.33 5.77
N VAL A 66 16.06 -11.35 5.62
CA VAL A 66 15.64 -10.46 6.70
C VAL A 66 14.77 -11.20 7.70
N LYS A 67 13.85 -12.06 7.25
CA LYS A 67 13.01 -12.88 8.12
C LYS A 67 13.82 -13.89 8.95
N ALA A 68 14.97 -14.33 8.46
CA ALA A 68 15.88 -15.23 9.16
C ALA A 68 16.75 -14.54 10.23
N LEU A 69 16.74 -13.20 10.32
CA LEU A 69 17.54 -12.48 11.32
C LEU A 69 17.01 -12.72 12.74
N PRO A 70 17.91 -12.97 13.72
CA PRO A 70 17.52 -13.11 15.12
C PRO A 70 16.75 -11.88 15.59
N GLY A 71 15.58 -12.10 16.17
CA GLY A 71 14.73 -11.04 16.68
C GLY A 71 13.65 -10.59 15.70
N VAL A 72 13.75 -10.83 14.39
CA VAL A 72 12.72 -10.38 13.42
C VAL A 72 11.43 -11.17 13.55
N ALA A 73 10.32 -10.47 13.81
CA ALA A 73 8.97 -11.05 13.91
C ALA A 73 8.29 -11.17 12.54
N SER A 74 8.53 -10.20 11.64
CA SER A 74 8.01 -10.22 10.26
C SER A 74 8.88 -9.36 9.35
N ALA A 75 9.02 -9.76 8.09
CA ALA A 75 9.67 -8.97 7.05
C ALA A 75 8.71 -8.80 5.88
N LEU A 76 8.56 -7.57 5.39
CA LEU A 76 7.78 -7.25 4.21
C LEU A 76 8.69 -6.54 3.22
N VAL A 77 8.90 -7.18 2.06
CA VAL A 77 9.75 -6.64 0.99
C VAL A 77 8.92 -6.36 -0.24
N ALA A 78 8.93 -5.09 -0.60
CA ALA A 78 8.04 -4.50 -1.57
C ALA A 78 8.86 -4.09 -2.81
N LEU A 79 8.49 -4.59 -3.99
CA LEU A 79 9.17 -4.31 -5.25
C LEU A 79 8.30 -3.38 -6.09
N THR A 80 8.75 -2.14 -6.29
CA THR A 80 8.05 -1.12 -7.08
C THR A 80 8.76 -0.84 -8.40
N ALA A 81 7.99 -0.42 -9.40
CA ALA A 81 8.48 -0.01 -10.69
C ALA A 81 8.44 1.52 -10.83
N GLU A 82 9.59 2.17 -10.91
CA GLU A 82 9.66 3.57 -11.33
C GLU A 82 9.82 3.65 -12.84
N ARG A 83 9.03 4.52 -13.48
CA ARG A 83 9.25 4.91 -14.86
C ARG A 83 9.92 6.28 -14.83
N LYS A 84 11.16 6.38 -15.34
CA LYS A 84 11.84 7.68 -15.49
C LYS A 84 11.03 8.55 -16.45
N SER A 85 10.21 9.46 -15.93
CA SER A 85 9.53 10.46 -16.75
C SER A 85 10.59 11.43 -17.31
N PRO A 86 10.60 11.73 -18.63
CA PRO A 86 11.40 12.83 -19.14
C PRO A 86 10.91 14.13 -18.52
N ALA A 87 11.85 15.03 -18.18
CA ALA A 87 11.58 16.30 -17.51
C ALA A 87 10.42 17.09 -18.14
N ALA A 88 9.54 17.60 -17.27
CA ALA A 88 8.35 18.36 -17.64
C ALA A 88 8.71 19.63 -18.43
N ARG A 89 8.04 19.83 -19.57
CA ARG A 89 7.88 21.16 -20.19
C ARG A 89 6.65 21.85 -19.60
N PRO A 90 6.62 23.19 -19.48
CA PRO A 90 5.51 23.90 -18.85
C PRO A 90 4.21 23.74 -19.64
N ALA A 91 3.12 23.42 -18.94
CA ALA A 91 1.80 23.15 -19.50
C ALA A 91 1.06 24.43 -19.88
N ALA A 92 0.50 24.46 -21.10
CA ALA A 92 -0.68 25.27 -21.42
C ALA A 92 -1.96 24.51 -21.01
N ALA A 93 -3.04 25.27 -20.77
CA ALA A 93 -4.28 24.90 -20.09
C ALA A 93 -4.92 23.53 -20.45
N PRO A 94 -5.61 22.87 -19.50
CA PRO A 94 -6.14 21.52 -19.71
C PRO A 94 -7.47 21.53 -20.47
N ALA A 95 -7.46 20.92 -21.66
CA ALA A 95 -8.64 20.34 -22.29
C ALA A 95 -8.99 18.99 -21.62
N PRO A 96 -10.23 18.49 -21.71
CA PRO A 96 -10.66 17.28 -21.01
C PRO A 96 -10.00 16.05 -21.65
N HIS A 97 -9.05 15.43 -20.94
CA HIS A 97 -8.34 14.25 -21.43
C HIS A 97 -9.02 12.97 -20.95
N GLY A 98 -9.63 12.28 -21.91
CA GLY A 98 -9.80 10.83 -21.87
C GLY A 98 -8.46 10.11 -21.83
N GLY A 99 -8.52 8.83 -21.46
CA GLY A 99 -7.39 8.00 -21.01
C GLY A 99 -6.17 8.00 -21.94
N GLY A 100 -4.99 8.08 -21.33
CA GLY A 100 -3.72 8.12 -22.05
C GLY A 100 -2.50 8.16 -21.14
N GLY A 101 -2.44 7.31 -20.11
CA GLY A 101 -1.25 7.11 -19.28
C GLY A 101 -0.92 5.63 -19.21
N GLY A 102 -0.03 5.15 -20.08
CA GLY A 102 0.27 3.73 -20.30
C GLY A 102 1.02 3.03 -19.16
N GLY A 103 0.60 3.18 -17.90
CA GLY A 103 0.89 2.24 -16.81
C GLY A 103 -0.03 1.02 -16.96
N LYS A 104 0.48 -0.20 -16.72
CA LYS A 104 -0.39 -1.37 -16.70
C LYS A 104 -1.32 -1.20 -15.50
N ALA A 105 -2.62 -1.09 -15.73
CA ALA A 105 -3.59 -0.94 -14.64
C ALA A 105 -3.37 -2.06 -13.61
N ILE A 106 -3.35 -1.68 -12.33
CA ILE A 106 -3.45 -2.59 -11.21
C ILE A 106 -4.86 -3.17 -11.28
N GLU A 107 -4.93 -4.42 -11.74
CA GLU A 107 -6.12 -5.24 -11.59
C GLU A 107 -6.16 -5.77 -10.16
N VAL A 108 -7.32 -5.62 -9.52
CA VAL A 108 -7.61 -6.22 -8.21
C VAL A 108 -8.44 -7.47 -8.48
N PRO A 109 -7.88 -8.69 -8.36
CA PRO A 109 -8.57 -9.92 -8.74
C PRO A 109 -9.87 -10.11 -7.96
N GLY A 110 -10.95 -10.43 -8.68
CA GLY A 110 -12.25 -10.72 -8.08
C GLY A 110 -13.10 -9.50 -7.72
N VAL A 111 -12.62 -8.28 -7.97
CA VAL A 111 -13.35 -7.04 -7.66
C VAL A 111 -14.03 -6.48 -8.90
N GLY A 112 -15.35 -6.25 -8.85
CA GLY A 112 -16.15 -5.71 -9.95
C GLY A 112 -15.94 -4.20 -10.16
N ALA A 113 -16.06 -3.40 -9.12
CA ALA A 113 -15.89 -1.95 -9.17
C ALA A 113 -15.06 -1.42 -7.98
N ILE A 114 -14.30 -0.35 -8.21
CA ILE A 114 -13.50 0.31 -7.17
C ILE A 114 -13.97 1.76 -7.04
N ILE A 115 -14.33 2.17 -5.83
CA ILE A 115 -14.75 3.54 -5.50
C ILE A 115 -13.73 4.14 -4.54
N ALA A 116 -13.09 5.23 -4.95
CA ALA A 116 -12.16 5.96 -4.08
C ALA A 116 -12.89 7.01 -3.24
N VAL A 117 -12.61 7.07 -1.93
CA VAL A 117 -13.11 8.11 -1.03
C VAL A 117 -11.94 9.00 -0.64
N ALA A 118 -11.92 10.25 -1.10
CA ALA A 118 -10.79 11.17 -0.97
C ALA A 118 -11.19 12.48 -0.28
N SER A 119 -10.19 13.22 0.22
CA SER A 119 -10.38 14.56 0.79
C SER A 119 -9.17 15.45 0.53
N GLY A 120 -9.41 16.76 0.40
CA GLY A 120 -8.33 17.73 0.22
C GLY A 120 -7.52 18.01 1.49
N LYS A 121 -8.05 17.63 2.66
CA LYS A 121 -7.38 17.83 3.97
C LYS A 121 -7.77 16.72 4.96
N GLY A 122 -6.99 16.60 6.03
CA GLY A 122 -7.27 15.71 7.16
C GLY A 122 -8.45 16.19 8.00
N GLY A 123 -9.06 15.29 8.77
CA GLY A 123 -10.06 15.63 9.79
C GLY A 123 -11.47 15.95 9.27
N VAL A 124 -11.77 15.77 7.98
CA VAL A 124 -13.11 16.04 7.40
C VAL A 124 -14.13 14.92 7.60
N GLY A 125 -13.76 13.84 8.29
CA GLY A 125 -14.63 12.66 8.46
C GLY A 125 -14.60 11.68 7.27
N LYS A 126 -13.57 11.74 6.43
CA LYS A 126 -13.38 10.86 5.25
C LYS A 126 -13.52 9.37 5.57
N SER A 127 -12.76 8.85 6.53
CA SER A 127 -12.78 7.44 6.92
C SER A 127 -14.12 7.00 7.51
N THR A 128 -14.74 7.89 8.30
CA THR A 128 -16.10 7.67 8.83
C THR A 128 -17.12 7.56 7.69
N LEU A 129 -17.02 8.41 6.67
CA LEU A 129 -17.89 8.32 5.50
C LEU A 129 -17.59 7.05 4.68
N ALA A 130 -16.31 6.69 4.50
CA ALA A 130 -15.91 5.51 3.74
C ALA A 130 -16.50 4.22 4.33
N ILE A 131 -16.40 4.01 5.65
CA ILE A 131 -16.98 2.82 6.29
C ILE A 131 -18.51 2.82 6.22
N ASN A 132 -19.17 3.97 6.40
CA ASN A 132 -20.63 4.04 6.29
C ASN A 132 -21.12 3.84 4.86
N LEU A 133 -20.38 4.32 3.86
CA LEU A 133 -20.66 4.04 2.45
C LEU A 133 -20.56 2.54 2.17
N ALA A 134 -19.50 1.88 2.66
CA ALA A 134 -19.33 0.44 2.51
C ALA A 134 -20.48 -0.36 3.16
N LEU A 135 -20.88 0.03 4.38
CA LEU A 135 -22.02 -0.57 5.09
C LEU A 135 -23.34 -0.36 4.35
N GLY A 136 -23.59 0.85 3.82
CA GLY A 136 -24.79 1.12 3.04
C GLY A 136 -24.87 0.31 1.75
N LEU A 137 -23.74 0.13 1.04
CA LEU A 137 -23.67 -0.73 -0.14
C LEU A 137 -23.90 -2.20 0.20
N ARG A 138 -23.35 -2.67 1.32
CA ARG A 138 -23.63 -4.02 1.86
C ARG A 138 -25.11 -4.19 2.17
N ASP A 139 -25.76 -3.19 2.76
CA ASP A 139 -27.20 -3.24 3.09
C ASP A 139 -28.11 -3.29 1.86
N LEU A 140 -27.60 -2.88 0.70
CA LEU A 140 -28.25 -3.08 -0.59
C LEU A 140 -28.03 -4.50 -1.17
N GLY A 141 -27.37 -5.39 -0.43
CA GLY A 141 -27.12 -6.78 -0.82
C GLY A 141 -25.83 -7.01 -1.62
N LEU A 142 -24.95 -6.01 -1.70
CA LEU A 142 -23.68 -6.11 -2.41
C LEU A 142 -22.60 -6.75 -1.54
N LYS A 143 -21.67 -7.47 -2.16
CA LYS A 143 -20.43 -7.95 -1.53
C LYS A 143 -19.41 -6.82 -1.54
N VAL A 144 -19.06 -6.32 -0.36
CA VAL A 144 -18.27 -5.10 -0.21
C VAL A 144 -17.01 -5.33 0.58
N GLY A 145 -15.90 -4.84 0.02
CA GLY A 145 -14.63 -4.68 0.73
C GLY A 145 -14.37 -3.21 1.08
N LEU A 146 -13.61 -2.98 2.14
CA LEU A 146 -13.06 -1.68 2.52
C LEU A 146 -11.54 -1.80 2.68
N LEU A 147 -10.82 -1.04 1.86
CA LEU A 147 -9.38 -0.87 1.94
C LEU A 147 -9.06 0.51 2.54
N ASP A 148 -8.42 0.52 3.71
CA ASP A 148 -7.83 1.70 4.31
C ASP A 148 -6.43 1.94 3.72
N ALA A 149 -6.34 2.94 2.85
CA ALA A 149 -5.09 3.37 2.24
C ALA A 149 -4.44 4.53 3.01
N ASP A 150 -5.02 5.00 4.12
CA ASP A 150 -4.48 6.11 4.92
C ASP A 150 -3.34 5.66 5.84
N ILE A 151 -2.14 5.56 5.25
CA ILE A 151 -0.94 5.03 5.92
C ILE A 151 -0.47 5.88 7.11
N TYR A 152 -0.76 7.17 7.11
CA TYR A 152 -0.30 8.09 8.15
C TYR A 152 -1.22 8.14 9.37
N GLY A 153 -2.47 7.72 9.21
CA GLY A 153 -3.48 7.77 10.26
C GLY A 153 -4.60 6.76 10.02
N PRO A 154 -4.27 5.45 9.97
CA PRO A 154 -5.25 4.43 9.66
C PRO A 154 -6.36 4.46 10.70
N SER A 155 -7.60 4.60 10.22
CA SER A 155 -8.76 4.79 11.09
C SER A 155 -9.69 3.58 11.07
N VAL A 156 -9.56 2.71 10.06
CA VAL A 156 -10.46 1.55 9.89
C VAL A 156 -10.36 0.53 11.03
N PRO A 157 -9.18 0.16 11.58
CA PRO A 157 -9.13 -0.76 12.72
C PRO A 157 -9.98 -0.26 13.90
N ARG A 158 -9.82 1.03 14.25
CA ARG A 158 -10.59 1.67 15.32
C ARG A 158 -12.08 1.81 15.00
N LEU A 159 -12.44 2.25 13.79
CA LEU A 159 -13.83 2.44 13.38
C LEU A 159 -14.60 1.13 13.26
N SER A 160 -13.90 0.06 12.86
CA SER A 160 -14.50 -1.27 12.75
C SER A 160 -14.48 -2.04 14.07
N GLY A 161 -13.66 -1.65 15.05
CA GLY A 161 -13.44 -2.41 16.29
C GLY A 161 -12.72 -3.73 16.06
N VAL A 162 -12.11 -3.91 14.89
CA VAL A 162 -11.36 -5.12 14.54
C VAL A 162 -9.91 -4.96 14.95
N HIS A 163 -9.41 -5.96 15.67
CA HIS A 163 -8.03 -6.06 16.09
C HIS A 163 -7.46 -7.40 15.63
N GLY A 164 -6.16 -7.41 15.34
CA GLY A 164 -5.45 -8.58 14.85
C GLY A 164 -4.68 -8.29 13.58
N LYS A 165 -3.97 -9.32 13.11
CA LYS A 165 -3.15 -9.24 11.90
C LYS A 165 -3.80 -10.10 10.81
N PRO A 166 -3.74 -9.68 9.54
CA PRO A 166 -4.14 -10.52 8.42
C PRO A 166 -3.34 -11.83 8.44
N GLU A 167 -4.01 -12.95 8.23
CA GLU A 167 -3.32 -14.22 8.01
C GLU A 167 -2.65 -14.18 6.63
N VAL A 168 -1.38 -14.54 6.57
CA VAL A 168 -0.66 -14.69 5.30
C VAL A 168 -0.78 -16.14 4.85
N VAL A 169 -1.45 -16.35 3.73
CA VAL A 169 -1.63 -17.62 3.02
C VAL A 169 -0.83 -17.63 1.73
N GLU A 170 -0.57 -18.82 1.18
CA GLU A 170 0.01 -19.00 -0.16
C GLU A 170 1.29 -18.15 -0.39
N GLY A 171 2.13 -18.05 0.65
CA GLY A 171 3.39 -17.30 0.64
C GLY A 171 3.25 -15.83 1.03
N ARG A 172 2.48 -15.04 0.26
CA ARG A 172 2.38 -13.58 0.43
C ARG A 172 0.97 -13.02 0.39
N THR A 173 -0.02 -13.87 0.14
CA THR A 173 -1.41 -13.43 0.00
C THR A 173 -2.04 -13.26 1.37
N MET A 174 -2.55 -12.08 1.67
CA MET A 174 -3.20 -11.78 2.93
C MET A 174 -4.71 -12.06 2.86
N LEU A 175 -5.24 -12.72 3.87
CA LEU A 175 -6.68 -12.81 4.08
C LEU A 175 -7.18 -11.50 4.71
N PRO A 176 -8.19 -10.82 4.14
CA PRO A 176 -8.80 -9.67 4.79
C PRO A 176 -9.45 -10.07 6.11
N LEU A 177 -9.49 -9.15 7.06
CA LEU A 177 -10.26 -9.35 8.28
C LEU A 177 -11.73 -9.10 7.98
N GLU A 178 -12.64 -9.72 8.74
CA GLU A 178 -14.07 -9.58 8.50
C GLU A 178 -14.77 -8.96 9.71
N ASN A 179 -15.59 -7.94 9.47
CA ASN A 179 -16.55 -7.46 10.45
C ASN A 179 -17.71 -6.73 9.75
N PHE A 180 -18.88 -6.72 10.38
CA PHE A 180 -20.09 -6.13 9.83
C PHE A 180 -20.38 -6.64 8.41
N GLY A 181 -20.09 -7.90 8.08
CA GLY A 181 -20.27 -8.43 6.72
C GLY A 181 -19.45 -7.71 5.64
N LEU A 182 -18.42 -6.95 6.03
CA LEU A 182 -17.43 -6.35 5.14
C LEU A 182 -16.12 -7.13 5.26
N GLN A 183 -15.40 -7.22 4.15
CA GLN A 183 -13.98 -7.56 4.16
C GLN A 183 -13.15 -6.29 4.35
N LEU A 184 -12.22 -6.31 5.29
CA LEU A 184 -11.46 -5.15 5.74
C LEU A 184 -9.97 -5.41 5.55
N MET A 185 -9.29 -4.44 4.95
CA MET A 185 -7.84 -4.38 4.94
C MET A 185 -7.38 -2.98 5.33
N SER A 186 -6.34 -2.90 6.15
CA SER A 186 -5.71 -1.65 6.57
C SER A 186 -4.24 -1.89 6.84
N ILE A 187 -3.43 -0.92 6.50
CA ILE A 187 -2.03 -0.83 6.96
C ILE A 187 -1.92 -0.84 8.48
N GLY A 188 -2.94 -0.32 9.19
CA GLY A 188 -3.05 -0.37 10.64
C GLY A 188 -3.25 -1.78 11.22
N PHE A 189 -3.55 -2.79 10.39
CA PHE A 189 -3.53 -4.19 10.83
C PHE A 189 -2.13 -4.80 10.78
N MET A 190 -1.20 -4.22 10.02
CA MET A 190 0.16 -4.73 9.83
C MET A 190 1.17 -4.04 10.77
N VAL A 191 0.93 -2.75 11.06
CA VAL A 191 1.82 -1.88 11.83
C VAL A 191 1.16 -1.56 13.17
N ASP A 192 1.92 -1.61 14.27
CA ASP A 192 1.37 -1.31 15.59
C ASP A 192 1.27 0.22 15.77
N GLU A 193 0.14 0.70 16.31
CA GLU A 193 -0.18 2.15 16.41
C GLU A 193 0.87 2.96 17.21
N ASP A 194 1.55 2.33 18.17
CA ASP A 194 2.48 3.00 19.09
C ASP A 194 3.88 3.23 18.52
N THR A 195 4.17 2.81 17.28
CA THR A 195 5.52 2.93 16.73
C THR A 195 5.61 3.97 15.61
N PRO A 196 6.22 5.14 15.88
CA PRO A 196 6.34 6.19 14.88
C PRO A 196 7.24 5.73 13.74
N MET A 197 6.65 5.62 12.55
CA MET A 197 7.31 5.16 11.34
C MET A 197 7.41 6.30 10.31
N ILE A 198 8.61 6.54 9.77
CA ILE A 198 8.80 7.52 8.69
C ILE A 198 8.47 6.83 7.35
N TRP A 199 7.26 7.08 6.85
CA TRP A 199 6.83 6.59 5.54
C TRP A 199 7.35 7.47 4.42
N ARG A 200 8.23 6.92 3.58
CA ARG A 200 8.67 7.56 2.33
C ARG A 200 7.69 7.26 1.19
N GLY A 201 7.57 8.16 0.22
CA GLY A 201 6.67 8.02 -0.94
C GLY A 201 6.70 6.64 -1.60
N PRO A 202 7.87 6.10 -1.97
CA PRO A 202 8.01 4.73 -2.49
C PRO A 202 7.44 3.62 -1.61
N MET A 203 7.56 3.75 -0.29
CA MET A 203 7.03 2.74 0.64
C MET A 203 5.51 2.76 0.67
N VAL A 204 4.93 3.96 0.71
CA VAL A 204 3.47 4.16 0.67
C VAL A 204 2.89 3.53 -0.59
N MET A 205 3.53 3.83 -1.71
CA MET A 205 3.22 3.31 -3.03
C MET A 205 3.25 1.79 -3.09
N SER A 206 4.30 1.20 -2.52
CA SER A 206 4.45 -0.25 -2.52
C SER A 206 3.46 -0.94 -1.61
N ALA A 207 3.22 -0.40 -0.41
CA ALA A 207 2.25 -0.94 0.53
C ALA A 207 0.83 -0.90 -0.06
N LEU A 208 0.46 0.21 -0.70
CA LEU A 208 -0.83 0.33 -1.39
C LEU A 208 -0.96 -0.68 -2.54
N THR A 209 0.06 -0.77 -3.40
CA THR A 209 0.09 -1.73 -4.51
C THR A 209 -0.03 -3.17 -3.99
N GLN A 210 0.63 -3.49 -2.88
CA GLN A 210 0.55 -4.79 -2.25
C GLN A 210 -0.87 -5.07 -1.72
N MET A 211 -1.47 -4.14 -0.98
CA MET A 211 -2.83 -4.32 -0.47
C MET A 211 -3.87 -4.47 -1.59
N LEU A 212 -3.63 -3.88 -2.77
CA LEU A 212 -4.49 -4.05 -3.94
C LEU A 212 -4.28 -5.40 -4.64
N ARG A 213 -3.06 -5.94 -4.68
CA ARG A 213 -2.75 -7.16 -5.47
C ARG A 213 -2.68 -8.44 -4.66
N GLU A 214 -2.23 -8.35 -3.43
CA GLU A 214 -1.85 -9.47 -2.58
C GLU A 214 -2.85 -9.68 -1.44
N VAL A 215 -4.07 -9.15 -1.56
CA VAL A 215 -5.18 -9.43 -0.64
C VAL A 215 -6.19 -10.33 -1.35
N LYS A 216 -6.57 -11.42 -0.69
CA LYS A 216 -7.57 -12.38 -1.19
C LYS A 216 -8.99 -11.87 -0.91
N TRP A 217 -9.38 -10.81 -1.60
CA TRP A 217 -10.75 -10.27 -1.54
C TRP A 217 -11.80 -11.31 -1.96
N GLY A 218 -11.45 -12.21 -2.89
CA GLY A 218 -12.45 -13.08 -3.49
C GLY A 218 -13.46 -12.25 -4.31
N PRO A 219 -14.69 -12.76 -4.53
CA PRO A 219 -15.66 -12.08 -5.38
C PRO A 219 -16.33 -10.91 -4.63
N LEU A 220 -15.92 -9.68 -4.94
CA LEU A 220 -16.55 -8.45 -4.47
C LEU A 220 -17.27 -7.74 -5.61
N ASP A 221 -18.45 -7.21 -5.33
CA ASP A 221 -19.13 -6.29 -6.24
C ASP A 221 -18.44 -4.92 -6.20
N ILE A 222 -18.09 -4.45 -5.00
CA ILE A 222 -17.46 -3.14 -4.78
C ILE A 222 -16.33 -3.22 -3.77
N LEU A 223 -15.18 -2.61 -4.09
CA LEU A 223 -14.13 -2.26 -3.15
C LEU A 223 -14.15 -0.75 -2.92
N VAL A 224 -14.45 -0.34 -1.69
CA VAL A 224 -14.33 1.05 -1.24
C VAL A 224 -12.89 1.28 -0.77
N VAL A 225 -12.23 2.33 -1.24
CA VAL A 225 -10.86 2.68 -0.85
C VAL A 225 -10.86 4.00 -0.11
N ASP A 226 -10.52 3.98 1.18
CA ASP A 226 -10.34 5.17 2.00
C ASP A 226 -8.93 5.75 1.77
N MET A 227 -8.86 6.83 1.00
CA MET A 227 -7.60 7.40 0.51
C MET A 227 -6.90 8.24 1.58
N PRO A 228 -5.56 8.40 1.57
CA PRO A 228 -4.91 9.43 2.38
C PRO A 228 -5.46 10.84 2.09
N PRO A 229 -5.42 11.77 3.06
CA PRO A 229 -5.79 13.16 2.84
C PRO A 229 -4.80 13.87 1.91
N GLY A 230 -5.25 14.96 1.28
CA GLY A 230 -4.41 15.83 0.46
C GLY A 230 -4.45 15.44 -1.01
N THR A 231 -3.35 15.62 -1.73
CA THR A 231 -3.18 15.26 -3.16
C THR A 231 -1.82 14.61 -3.43
N GLY A 232 -1.29 13.89 -2.43
CA GLY A 232 0.04 13.26 -2.49
C GLY A 232 0.11 12.02 -3.39
N ASP A 233 1.28 11.36 -3.37
CA ASP A 233 1.65 10.27 -4.29
C ASP A 233 0.64 9.10 -4.31
N ALA A 234 0.03 8.77 -3.18
CA ALA A 234 -0.97 7.70 -3.09
C ALA A 234 -2.23 8.01 -3.94
N GLN A 235 -2.70 9.26 -3.93
CA GLN A 235 -3.86 9.66 -4.72
C GLN A 235 -3.55 9.68 -6.20
N LEU A 236 -2.39 10.24 -6.57
CA LEU A 236 -1.93 10.25 -7.96
C LEU A 236 -1.84 8.83 -8.51
N THR A 237 -1.38 7.90 -7.70
CA THR A 237 -1.20 6.50 -8.07
C THR A 237 -2.51 5.77 -8.24
N MET A 238 -3.46 5.96 -7.33
CA MET A 238 -4.79 5.39 -7.53
C MET A 238 -5.42 5.93 -8.81
N ALA A 239 -5.29 7.23 -9.09
CA ALA A 239 -5.82 7.83 -10.30
C ALA A 239 -5.13 7.34 -11.59
N GLN A 240 -3.82 7.05 -11.54
CA GLN A 240 -3.04 6.65 -12.71
C GLN A 240 -3.01 5.14 -12.96
N GLN A 241 -3.06 4.35 -11.89
CA GLN A 241 -2.78 2.92 -11.95
C GLN A 241 -4.01 2.07 -11.66
N VAL A 242 -5.07 2.59 -11.03
CA VAL A 242 -6.27 1.80 -10.74
C VAL A 242 -7.41 2.26 -11.65
N ASN A 243 -8.13 1.30 -12.23
CA ASN A 243 -9.33 1.60 -12.98
C ASN A 243 -10.50 1.87 -12.02
N LEU A 244 -10.64 3.12 -11.59
CA LEU A 244 -11.69 3.55 -10.68
C LEU A 244 -13.03 3.65 -11.41
N ALA A 245 -14.08 3.05 -10.83
CA ALA A 245 -15.45 3.24 -11.30
C ALA A 245 -15.99 4.63 -10.96
N GLY A 246 -15.45 5.25 -9.90
CA GLY A 246 -15.79 6.60 -9.48
C GLY A 246 -15.03 7.04 -8.25
N ALA A 247 -15.26 8.29 -7.85
CA ALA A 247 -14.69 8.86 -6.63
C ALA A 247 -15.73 9.68 -5.86
N VAL A 248 -15.63 9.65 -4.53
CA VAL A 248 -16.39 10.47 -3.59
C VAL A 248 -15.42 11.43 -2.91
N ILE A 249 -15.67 12.73 -3.04
CA ILE A 249 -14.84 13.77 -2.41
C ILE A 249 -15.53 14.27 -1.14
N VAL A 250 -14.88 14.06 0.00
CA VAL A 250 -15.36 14.48 1.31
C VAL A 250 -14.75 15.84 1.66
N SER A 251 -15.61 16.76 2.06
CA SER A 251 -15.22 18.09 2.52
C SER A 251 -16.13 18.54 3.65
N THR A 252 -15.68 19.56 4.39
CA THR A 252 -16.47 20.27 5.40
C THR A 252 -16.65 21.70 4.93
N PRO A 253 -17.83 22.31 5.07
CA PRO A 253 -17.95 23.76 4.93
C PRO A 253 -17.01 24.41 5.94
N GLN A 254 -16.12 25.27 5.47
CA GLN A 254 -15.28 26.10 6.33
C GLN A 254 -15.47 27.54 5.90
N ASP A 255 -15.60 28.41 6.89
CA ASP A 255 -15.59 29.85 6.67
C ASP A 255 -14.22 30.26 6.12
N LEU A 256 -14.24 31.19 5.17
CA LEU A 256 -13.08 31.81 4.53
C LEU A 256 -12.38 32.81 5.46
#